data_AF-A0A654A7N6-F1
#
_entry.id   AF-A0A654A7N6-F1
#
_cell.length_a   1.000
_cell.length_b   1.000
_cell.length_c   1.000
_cell.angle_alpha   90.00
_cell.angle_beta   90.00
_cell.angle_gamma   90.00
#
_symmetry.space_group_name_H-M   'P 1'
#
loop_
_entity.id
_entity.type
_entity.pdbx_description
1 polymer ?
#
loop_
_entity_poly.entity_id
_entity_poly.type
_entity_poly.pdbx_seq_one_letter_code
_entity_poly.pdbx_strand_id
1 'polypeptide(L)'
;MKHMDRVLNNRLSNRPAQFGAPGATSITDIIKAKGQFAGFEKYPIYDASISTRLQKMLDIANNNKDRRAQEFADFVEAAIAIATSSMMIAEPSTGILAGWRTGGASSPGGSFKKHATIGGIDFYFI
;
A
#
# COMPACT_ATOMS: atom_id res chain seq x y z
N MET A 1 -5.98 -2.08 -5.00
CA MET A 1 -5.06 -2.75 -4.07
C MET A 1 -4.02 -3.66 -4.75
N LYS A 2 -4.36 -4.46 -5.78
CA LYS A 2 -3.39 -5.33 -6.51
C LYS A 2 -2.13 -4.60 -7.02
N HIS A 3 -2.27 -3.35 -7.46
CA HIS A 3 -1.14 -2.53 -7.89
C HIS A 3 -0.20 -2.10 -6.74
N MET A 4 -0.75 -1.87 -5.54
CA MET A 4 0.08 -1.57 -4.35
C MET A 4 0.89 -2.81 -3.95
N ASP A 5 0.26 -3.98 -3.96
CA ASP A 5 0.94 -5.26 -3.73
C ASP A 5 2.06 -5.50 -4.76
N ARG A 6 1.78 -5.26 -6.06
CA ARG A 6 2.81 -5.32 -7.11
C ARG A 6 3.99 -4.38 -6.83
N VAL A 7 3.73 -3.13 -6.40
CA VAL A 7 4.80 -2.19 -6.04
C VAL A 7 5.64 -2.72 -4.87
N LEU A 8 5.02 -3.26 -3.82
CA LEU A 8 5.75 -3.79 -2.67
C LEU A 8 6.66 -4.96 -3.08
N ASN A 9 6.16 -5.88 -3.90
CA ASN A 9 6.94 -6.99 -4.44
C ASN A 9 8.08 -6.52 -5.36
N ASN A 10 7.83 -5.53 -6.22
CA ASN A 10 8.85 -4.92 -7.06
C ASN A 10 9.94 -4.25 -6.21
N ARG A 11 9.57 -3.55 -5.12
CA ARG A 11 10.54 -2.95 -4.20
C ARG A 11 11.39 -4.00 -3.49
N LEU A 12 10.78 -5.11 -3.09
CA LEU A 12 11.47 -6.22 -2.44
C LEU A 12 12.46 -6.91 -3.39
N SER A 13 12.05 -7.18 -4.63
CA SER A 13 12.85 -7.94 -5.61
C SER A 13 13.90 -7.10 -6.33
N ASN A 14 13.70 -5.79 -6.44
CA ASN A 14 14.61 -4.89 -7.14
C ASN A 14 15.41 -4.04 -6.15
N ARG A 15 16.40 -4.61 -5.48
CA ARG A 15 17.36 -3.91 -4.58
C ARG A 15 16.67 -2.93 -3.59
N PRO A 16 16.05 -3.42 -2.50
CA PRO A 16 15.25 -2.62 -1.56
C PRO A 16 15.87 -1.31 -1.06
N ALA A 17 17.21 -1.26 -0.96
CA ALA A 17 17.95 -0.05 -0.57
C ALA A 17 17.64 1.17 -1.47
N GLN A 18 17.41 0.98 -2.77
CA GLN A 18 17.07 2.08 -3.68
C GLN A 18 15.69 2.69 -3.38
N PHE A 19 14.84 1.94 -2.69
CA PHE A 19 13.52 2.36 -2.26
C PHE A 19 13.49 2.76 -0.78
N GLY A 20 14.65 2.94 -0.13
CA GLY A 20 14.71 3.34 1.27
C GLY A 20 14.41 2.23 2.27
N ALA A 21 14.55 0.97 1.87
CA ALA A 21 14.38 -0.20 2.74
C ALA A 21 15.62 -1.13 2.70
N PRO A 22 16.82 -0.64 3.06
CA PRO A 22 18.05 -1.44 2.98
C PRO A 22 17.98 -2.70 3.85
N GLY A 23 18.39 -3.83 3.30
CA GLY A 23 18.38 -5.12 4.00
C GLY A 23 17.01 -5.78 4.12
N ALA A 24 15.96 -5.24 3.51
CA ALA A 24 14.64 -5.86 3.53
C ALA A 24 14.66 -7.25 2.86
N THR A 25 14.10 -8.24 3.56
CA THR A 25 13.98 -9.63 3.10
C THR A 25 12.53 -10.07 2.94
N SER A 26 11.59 -9.24 3.42
CA SER A 26 10.16 -9.48 3.36
C SER A 26 9.39 -8.20 3.01
N ILE A 27 8.13 -8.35 2.57
CA ILE A 27 7.22 -7.20 2.38
C ILE A 27 7.04 -6.44 3.70
N THR A 28 7.00 -7.14 4.83
CA THR A 28 6.94 -6.54 6.16
C THR A 28 8.13 -5.61 6.41
N ASP A 29 9.34 -5.97 6.00
CA ASP A 29 10.51 -5.10 6.12
C ASP A 29 10.39 -3.85 5.25
N ILE A 30 9.83 -3.98 4.03
CA ILE A 30 9.54 -2.84 3.16
C ILE A 30 8.54 -1.88 3.83
N ILE A 31 7.47 -2.43 4.43
CA ILE A 31 6.42 -1.64 5.07
C ILE A 31 6.96 -0.93 6.33
N LYS A 32 7.80 -1.62 7.11
CA LYS A 32 8.37 -1.10 8.36
C LYS A 32 9.59 -0.21 8.17
N ALA A 33 10.17 -0.16 6.98
CA ALA A 33 11.33 0.68 6.74
C ALA A 33 11.00 2.17 6.96
N LYS A 34 11.95 2.89 7.57
CA LYS A 34 11.78 4.29 7.94
C LYS A 34 11.46 5.15 6.72
N GLY A 35 10.44 6.00 6.84
CA GLY A 35 9.97 6.91 5.81
C GLY A 35 9.15 6.25 4.70
N GLN A 36 8.92 4.94 4.72
CA GLN A 36 8.14 4.24 3.70
C GLN A 36 6.63 4.41 3.92
N PHE A 37 6.17 4.07 5.12
CA PHE A 37 4.76 4.14 5.51
C PHE A 37 4.65 4.81 6.87
N ALA A 38 4.04 6.00 6.90
CA ALA A 38 3.94 6.81 8.10
C ALA A 38 3.29 6.01 9.25
N GLY A 39 4.03 5.89 10.35
CA GLY A 39 3.62 5.21 11.58
C GLY A 39 3.58 3.67 11.52
N PHE A 40 4.11 3.05 10.47
CA PHE A 40 4.35 1.60 10.42
C PHE A 40 5.76 1.19 10.87
N GLU A 41 6.66 2.16 11.01
CA GLU A 41 8.06 1.93 11.43
C GLU A 41 8.17 1.24 12.80
N LYS A 42 7.20 1.49 13.67
CA LYS A 42 7.13 0.95 15.04
C LYS A 42 6.26 -0.31 15.15
N TYR A 43 5.75 -0.84 14.04
CA TYR A 43 4.89 -2.04 14.04
C TYR A 43 5.51 -3.17 14.90
N PRO A 44 4.72 -3.81 15.79
CA PRO A 44 3.24 -3.74 15.88
C PRO A 44 2.69 -2.59 16.73
N ILE A 45 3.54 -1.72 17.28
CA ILE A 45 3.12 -0.60 18.13
C ILE A 45 2.83 0.62 17.25
N TYR A 46 1.55 0.86 16.99
CA TYR A 46 1.13 2.02 16.20
C TYR A 46 0.98 3.27 17.07
N ASP A 47 1.17 4.43 16.46
CA ASP A 47 0.76 5.69 17.08
C ASP A 47 -0.78 5.70 17.27
N ALA A 48 -1.25 6.33 18.35
CA ALA A 48 -2.66 6.28 18.75
C ALA A 48 -3.64 6.71 17.63
N SER A 49 -3.23 7.66 16.79
CA SER A 49 -4.02 8.15 15.66
C SER A 49 -4.25 7.08 14.58
N ILE A 50 -3.26 6.21 14.32
CA ILE A 50 -3.37 5.10 13.38
C ILE A 50 -4.25 4.02 13.96
N SER A 51 -4.02 3.60 15.21
CA SER A 51 -4.87 2.63 15.90
C SER A 51 -6.34 3.06 15.89
N THR A 52 -6.60 4.33 16.19
CA THR A 52 -7.97 4.89 16.19
C THR A 52 -8.61 4.83 14.80
N ARG A 53 -7.86 5.14 13.74
CA ARG A 53 -8.37 5.07 12.36
C ARG A 53 -8.67 3.64 11.94
N LEU A 54 -7.76 2.70 12.23
CA LEU A 54 -7.96 1.28 11.93
C LEU A 54 -9.17 0.72 12.69
N GLN A 55 -9.28 1.01 13.99
CA GLN A 55 -10.42 0.58 14.80
C GLN A 55 -11.73 1.16 14.25
N LYS A 56 -11.77 2.45 13.94
CA LYS A 56 -12.98 3.09 13.35
C LYS A 56 -13.39 2.45 12.03
N MET A 57 -12.43 2.05 11.18
CA MET A 57 -12.75 1.35 9.92
C MET A 57 -13.42 0.00 10.22
N LEU A 58 -12.88 -0.77 11.17
CA LEU A 58 -13.44 -2.05 11.58
C LEU A 58 -14.79 -1.89 12.28
N ASP A 59 -14.97 -0.86 13.11
CA ASP A 59 -16.24 -0.58 13.78
C ASP A 59 -17.35 -0.26 12.77
N ILE A 60 -17.04 0.51 11.72
CA ILE A 60 -17.99 0.79 10.62
C ILE A 60 -18.30 -0.49 9.85
N ALA A 61 -17.29 -1.28 9.48
CA ALA A 61 -17.47 -2.52 8.73
C ALA A 61 -18.39 -3.52 9.47
N ASN A 62 -18.30 -3.56 10.80
CA ASN A 62 -19.07 -4.48 11.66
C ASN A 62 -20.40 -3.89 12.17
N ASN A 63 -20.77 -2.67 11.78
CA ASN A 63 -22.00 -2.01 12.23
C ASN A 63 -23.07 -2.00 11.15
N ASN A 64 -23.99 -2.97 11.17
CA ASN A 64 -25.09 -3.09 10.20
C ASN A 64 -26.08 -1.90 10.18
N LYS A 65 -25.95 -0.92 11.09
CA LYS A 65 -26.73 0.33 11.09
C LYS A 65 -25.99 1.50 10.43
N ASP A 66 -24.68 1.40 10.18
CA ASP A 66 -23.94 2.43 9.45
C ASP A 66 -24.16 2.24 7.94
N ARG A 67 -24.57 3.31 7.25
CA ARG A 67 -24.82 3.29 5.79
C ARG A 67 -23.60 2.89 4.96
N ARG A 68 -22.38 2.98 5.52
CA ARG A 68 -21.11 2.67 4.87
C ARG A 68 -20.60 1.27 5.21
N ALA A 69 -21.32 0.51 6.04
CA ALA A 69 -20.85 -0.77 6.56
C ALA A 69 -20.39 -1.72 5.46
N GLN A 70 -21.21 -1.89 4.41
CA GLN A 70 -20.87 -2.74 3.28
C GLN A 70 -19.60 -2.28 2.55
N GLU A 71 -19.46 -0.97 2.29
CA GLU A 71 -18.29 -0.43 1.60
C GLU A 71 -16.99 -0.68 2.39
N PHE A 72 -17.04 -0.54 3.71
CA PHE A 72 -15.89 -0.79 4.58
C PHE A 72 -15.61 -2.30 4.75
N ALA A 73 -16.66 -3.13 4.82
CA ALA A 73 -16.52 -4.58 4.83
C ALA A 73 -15.84 -5.07 3.54
N ASP A 74 -16.36 -4.67 2.38
CA ASP A 74 -15.79 -5.01 1.06
C ASP A 74 -14.33 -4.55 0.96
N PHE A 75 -14.03 -3.35 1.46
CA PHE A 75 -12.66 -2.83 1.48
C PHE A 75 -11.73 -3.70 2.32
N VAL A 76 -12.13 -4.06 3.55
CA VAL A 76 -11.33 -4.88 4.47
C VAL A 76 -11.14 -6.28 3.90
N GLU A 77 -12.21 -6.91 3.38
CA GLU A 77 -12.16 -8.23 2.77
C GLU A 77 -11.24 -8.25 1.55
N ALA A 78 -11.34 -7.26 0.67
CA ALA A 78 -10.47 -7.16 -0.49
C ALA A 78 -8.99 -6.92 -0.10
N ALA A 79 -8.73 -6.20 1.00
CA ALA A 79 -7.38 -6.02 1.53
C ALA A 79 -6.80 -7.34 2.05
N ILE A 80 -7.59 -8.09 2.84
CA ILE A 80 -7.22 -9.41 3.35
C ILE A 80 -6.99 -10.39 2.20
N ALA A 81 -7.89 -10.42 1.21
CA ALA A 81 -7.79 -11.31 0.07
C ALA A 81 -6.50 -11.08 -0.72
N ILE A 82 -6.08 -9.83 -0.90
CA ILE A 82 -4.83 -9.51 -1.60
C ILE A 82 -3.62 -9.84 -0.72
N ALA A 83 -3.65 -9.50 0.57
CA ALA A 83 -2.54 -9.79 1.49
C ALA A 83 -2.30 -11.31 1.68
N THR A 84 -3.31 -12.14 1.45
CA THR A 84 -3.25 -13.60 1.58
C THR A 84 -3.18 -14.32 0.23
N SER A 85 -3.31 -13.61 -0.89
CA SER A 85 -3.23 -14.17 -2.24
C SER A 85 -1.79 -14.51 -2.61
N SER A 86 -1.59 -15.67 -3.23
CA SER A 86 -0.33 -16.02 -3.92
C SER A 86 -0.27 -15.50 -5.36
N MET A 87 -1.39 -15.00 -5.88
CA MET A 87 -1.51 -14.53 -7.26
C MET A 87 -1.14 -13.04 -7.35
N MET A 88 0.08 -12.77 -7.78
CA MET A 88 0.54 -11.44 -8.17
C MET A 88 0.12 -11.14 -9.61
N ILE A 89 -0.30 -9.90 -9.88
CA ILE A 89 -0.58 -9.46 -11.26
C ILE A 89 0.72 -9.36 -12.06
N ALA A 90 0.64 -9.57 -13.38
CA ALA A 90 1.74 -9.24 -14.29
C ALA A 90 2.09 -7.74 -14.18
N GLU A 91 3.33 -7.39 -14.55
CA GLU A 91 3.77 -5.99 -14.59
C GLU A 91 2.85 -5.17 -15.50
N PRO A 92 2.08 -4.20 -14.97
CA PRO A 92 1.10 -3.48 -15.77
C PRO A 92 1.71 -2.33 -16.57
N SER A 93 2.95 -1.93 -16.26
CA SER A 93 3.62 -0.78 -16.85
C SER A 93 4.74 -1.17 -17.81
N THR A 94 5.26 -0.22 -18.59
CA THR A 94 6.40 -0.46 -19.49
C THR A 94 7.75 -0.54 -18.75
N GLY A 95 7.75 -0.40 -17.42
CA GLY A 95 8.91 -0.50 -16.55
C GLY A 95 8.54 -1.17 -15.24
N ILE A 96 9.27 -0.90 -14.16
CA ILE A 96 8.98 -1.51 -12.87
C ILE A 96 8.04 -0.59 -12.10
N LEU A 97 6.80 -1.02 -11.84
CA LEU A 97 5.90 -0.28 -10.96
C LEU A 97 6.52 -0.16 -9.56
N ALA A 98 6.87 1.04 -9.13
CA ALA A 98 7.76 1.27 -8.00
C ALA A 98 7.24 2.28 -6.98
N GLY A 99 6.13 2.96 -7.25
CA GLY A 99 5.58 3.92 -6.31
C GLY A 99 4.11 4.24 -6.57
N TRP A 100 3.49 4.85 -5.58
CA TRP A 100 2.17 5.44 -5.71
C TRP A 100 2.02 6.69 -4.85
N ARG A 101 1.03 7.51 -5.19
CA ARG A 101 0.63 8.71 -4.44
C ARG A 101 -0.89 8.85 -4.50
N THR A 102 -1.46 9.63 -3.59
CA THR A 102 -2.83 10.12 -3.75
C THR A 102 -2.94 10.87 -5.08
N GLY A 103 -4.02 10.65 -5.83
CA GLY A 103 -4.25 11.28 -7.12
C GLY A 103 -4.15 12.80 -7.03
N GLY A 104 -3.38 13.40 -7.94
CA GLY A 104 -3.12 14.84 -7.96
C GLY A 104 -2.03 15.33 -7.00
N ALA A 105 -1.45 14.46 -6.15
CA ALA A 105 -0.26 14.81 -5.39
C ALA A 105 1.00 14.81 -6.27
N SER A 106 2.08 15.45 -5.80
CA SER A 106 3.35 15.50 -6.52
C SER A 106 3.99 14.12 -6.70
N SER A 107 4.69 13.95 -7.83
CA SER A 107 5.43 12.72 -8.16
C SER A 107 6.35 12.29 -7.01
N PRO A 108 6.58 10.97 -6.78
CA PRO A 108 7.56 10.49 -5.81
C PRO A 108 8.99 10.97 -6.05
N GLY A 109 9.33 11.39 -7.28
CA GLY A 109 10.65 11.93 -7.64
C GLY A 109 10.83 12.07 -9.15
N GLY A 110 11.93 12.69 -9.58
CA GLY A 110 12.19 12.98 -11.00
C GLY A 110 12.41 11.76 -11.90
N SER A 111 12.78 10.61 -11.32
CA SER A 111 12.93 9.34 -12.06
C SER A 111 11.60 8.61 -12.29
N PHE A 112 10.53 8.98 -11.59
CA PHE A 112 9.25 8.29 -11.65
C PHE A 112 8.38 8.81 -12.80
N LYS A 113 7.88 7.89 -13.63
CA LYS A 113 6.91 8.16 -14.69
C LYS A 113 5.54 7.64 -14.28
N LYS A 114 4.50 8.45 -14.47
CA LYS A 114 3.13 8.04 -14.15
C LYS A 114 2.69 6.92 -15.09
N HIS A 115 2.19 5.83 -14.52
CA HIS A 115 1.59 4.70 -15.22
C HIS A 115 0.08 4.92 -15.42
N ALA A 116 -0.66 5.05 -14.32
CA ALA A 116 -2.12 5.15 -14.34
C ALA A 116 -2.68 5.77 -13.05
N THR A 117 -3.93 6.20 -13.09
CA THR A 117 -4.72 6.56 -11.91
C THR A 117 -5.81 5.50 -11.70
N ILE A 118 -5.81 4.84 -10.54
CA ILE A 118 -6.77 3.77 -10.22
C ILE A 118 -7.34 4.03 -8.83
N GLY A 119 -8.67 4.22 -8.73
CA GLY A 119 -9.35 4.45 -7.45
C GLY A 119 -8.83 5.67 -6.68
N GLY A 120 -8.48 6.75 -7.40
CA GLY A 120 -7.92 7.96 -6.78
C GLY A 120 -6.46 7.85 -6.34
N ILE A 121 -5.74 6.80 -6.77
CA ILE A 121 -4.31 6.62 -6.51
C ILE A 121 -3.55 6.64 -7.82
N ASP A 122 -2.52 7.49 -7.89
CA ASP A 122 -1.59 7.53 -9.02
C ASP A 122 -0.47 6.53 -8.79
N PHE A 123 -0.26 5.64 -9.76
CA PHE A 123 0.81 4.65 -9.78
C PHE A 123 1.94 5.09 -10.72
N TYR A 124 3.18 4.81 -10.32
CA TYR A 124 4.38 5.25 -11.01
C TYR A 124 5.35 4.10 -11.24
N PHE A 125 6.03 4.13 -12.38
CA PHE A 125 7.09 3.20 -12.74
C PHE A 125 8.43 3.92 -12.91
N ILE A 126 9.51 3.14 -12.83
CA ILE A 126 10.88 3.55 -13.18
C ILE A 126 11.39 2.71 -14.35
#